data_AF-A0A366HBC1-F1
#
_entry.id   AF-A0A366HBC1-F1
#
_cell.length_a   1.000
_cell.length_b   1.000
_cell.length_c   1.000
_cell.angle_alpha   90.00
_cell.angle_beta   90.00
_cell.angle_gamma   90.00
#
_symmetry.space_group_name_H-M   'P 1'
#
loop_
_entity.id
_entity.type
_entity.pdbx_description
1 polymer ?
#
loop_
_entity_poly.entity_id
_entity_poly.type
_entity_poly.pdbx_seq_one_letter_code
_entity_poly.pdbx_strand_id
1 'polypeptide(L)'
;MATNEPLQLNLGSLRSAMSLTLHTHHASRIWHGRAAAEGRPGIVGLNGYIAVMNKMKRGSEQDDPYSDWWMLRIEEKLDQTKTTLQSLREQVDQALAGVPAALSLGENLNVQPVKLPLFVNAQLGFAAVYLLADYDDIARKLILAHHTALIDRSTLERWLNEGAHALRSLFSLAQQYRYSGCTRDDFAAKNAAARAALEKFGELPQDVLEGMRRSKFAPPIARRGLQQRGDSAAAAAPPTNEGTAADPAEASTGEDEQA
;
A
#
# COMPACT_ATOMS: atom_id res chain seq x y z
N MET A 1 43.45 -28.66 -10.27
CA MET A 1 42.20 -28.45 -9.50
C MET A 1 41.81 -26.99 -9.66
N ALA A 2 40.72 -26.69 -10.36
CA ALA A 2 40.23 -25.32 -10.49
C ALA A 2 39.42 -24.96 -9.24
N THR A 3 39.93 -24.00 -8.46
CA THR A 3 39.27 -23.44 -7.29
C THR A 3 38.11 -22.57 -7.77
N ASN A 4 36.89 -23.04 -7.54
CA ASN A 4 35.67 -22.32 -7.87
C ASN A 4 35.41 -21.29 -6.76
N GLU A 5 35.85 -20.04 -6.98
CA GLU A 5 35.51 -18.93 -6.07
C GLU A 5 33.99 -18.65 -6.13
N PRO A 6 33.29 -18.57 -4.99
CA PRO A 6 31.88 -18.27 -4.98
C PRO A 6 31.65 -16.82 -5.42
N LEU A 7 30.89 -16.65 -6.50
CA LEU A 7 30.50 -15.36 -7.05
C LEU A 7 29.69 -14.57 -6.00
N GLN A 8 30.33 -13.63 -5.31
CA GLN A 8 29.64 -12.74 -4.35
C GLN A 8 28.90 -11.64 -5.12
N LEU A 9 27.60 -11.83 -5.33
CA LEU A 9 26.71 -10.85 -5.96
C LEU A 9 26.07 -9.95 -4.90
N ASN A 10 26.66 -8.79 -4.66
CA ASN A 10 26.07 -7.72 -3.84
C ASN A 10 25.03 -6.94 -4.66
N LEU A 11 23.91 -7.57 -5.00
CA LEU A 11 22.80 -6.92 -5.71
C LEU A 11 21.94 -6.10 -4.73
N GLY A 12 21.71 -4.83 -5.05
CA GLY A 12 20.81 -3.96 -4.31
C GLY A 12 19.32 -4.21 -4.63
N SER A 13 18.42 -3.55 -3.90
CA SER A 13 16.97 -3.63 -4.16
C SER A 13 16.64 -3.09 -5.56
N LEU A 14 15.85 -3.83 -6.35
CA LEU A 14 15.29 -3.30 -7.59
C LEU A 14 14.42 -2.07 -7.30
N ARG A 15 14.71 -0.95 -7.98
CA ARG A 15 13.91 0.27 -7.93
C ARG A 15 13.66 0.74 -9.36
N SER A 16 12.39 0.99 -9.70
CA SER A 16 12.01 1.63 -10.96
C SER A 16 11.55 3.06 -10.66
N ALA A 17 12.09 4.04 -11.37
CA ALA A 17 11.53 5.39 -11.36
C ALA A 17 10.23 5.37 -12.17
N MET A 18 9.10 5.21 -11.47
CA MET A 18 7.77 5.14 -12.09
C MET A 18 7.11 6.53 -12.07
N SER A 19 6.37 6.87 -13.12
CA SER A 19 5.59 8.10 -13.21
C SER A 19 4.21 7.84 -13.82
N LEU A 20 3.19 8.52 -13.31
CA LEU A 20 1.85 8.57 -13.87
C LEU A 20 1.67 9.87 -14.66
N THR A 21 1.16 9.79 -15.88
CA THR A 21 0.78 10.97 -16.67
C THR A 21 -0.73 11.11 -16.67
N LEU A 22 -1.23 12.28 -16.24
CA LEU A 22 -2.66 12.60 -16.21
C LEU A 22 -2.95 13.74 -17.18
N HIS A 23 -3.95 13.56 -18.02
CA HIS A 23 -4.35 14.53 -19.03
C HIS A 23 -5.51 15.40 -18.56
N THR A 24 -6.41 14.88 -17.70
CA THR A 24 -7.60 15.63 -17.29
C THR A 24 -7.46 16.29 -15.92
N HIS A 25 -8.05 17.48 -15.78
CA HIS A 25 -8.23 18.11 -14.45
C HIS A 25 -9.06 17.24 -13.51
N HIS A 26 -9.97 16.42 -14.05
CA HIS A 26 -10.78 15.50 -13.26
C HIS A 26 -9.91 14.46 -12.54
N ALA A 27 -9.03 13.76 -13.26
CA ALA A 27 -8.11 12.79 -12.66
C ALA A 27 -7.09 13.47 -11.74
N SER A 28 -6.55 14.63 -12.12
CA SER A 28 -5.62 15.39 -11.28
C SER A 28 -6.23 15.77 -9.92
N ARG A 29 -7.52 16.16 -9.87
CA ARG A 29 -8.22 16.42 -8.61
C ARG A 29 -8.42 15.15 -7.77
N ILE A 30 -8.61 13.98 -8.38
CA ILE A 30 -8.73 12.71 -7.65
C ILE A 30 -7.37 12.28 -7.08
N TRP A 31 -6.27 12.54 -7.80
CA TRP A 31 -4.92 12.31 -7.32
C TRP A 31 -4.64 13.10 -6.02
N HIS A 32 -4.85 14.41 -6.06
CA HIS A 32 -4.54 15.31 -4.94
C HIS A 32 -5.58 15.23 -3.82
N GLY A 33 -6.85 15.04 -4.17
CA GLY A 33 -7.96 15.25 -3.25
C GLY A 33 -8.20 16.74 -3.00
N ARG A 34 -8.74 17.06 -1.82
CA ARG A 34 -9.04 18.42 -1.40
C ARG A 34 -8.70 18.58 0.08
N ALA A 35 -7.97 19.64 0.44
CA ALA A 35 -7.77 19.98 1.85
C ALA A 35 -9.10 20.29 2.56
N ALA A 36 -9.11 20.14 3.88
CA ALA A 36 -10.22 20.62 4.68
C ALA A 36 -10.30 22.15 4.60
N ALA A 37 -11.51 22.69 4.60
CA ALA A 37 -11.79 24.12 4.68
C ALA A 37 -12.88 24.36 5.72
N GLU A 38 -13.12 25.61 6.09
CA GLU A 38 -14.14 25.95 7.08
C GLU A 38 -15.51 25.42 6.66
N GLY A 39 -16.13 24.61 7.54
CA GLY A 39 -17.40 23.94 7.27
C GLY A 39 -17.37 22.82 6.20
N ARG A 40 -16.19 22.45 5.66
CA ARG A 40 -16.06 21.43 4.61
C ARG A 40 -14.96 20.42 4.92
N PRO A 41 -15.28 19.13 5.17
CA PRO A 41 -14.27 18.13 5.41
C PRO A 41 -13.37 17.94 4.19
N GLY A 42 -12.10 17.61 4.46
CA GLY A 42 -11.14 17.25 3.44
C GLY A 42 -11.56 15.98 2.69
N ILE A 43 -11.15 15.87 1.44
CA ILE A 43 -11.37 14.69 0.60
C ILE A 43 -10.01 14.07 0.35
N VAL A 44 -9.84 12.82 0.77
CA VAL A 44 -8.59 12.10 0.54
C VAL A 44 -8.45 11.77 -0.94
N GLY A 45 -7.31 12.15 -1.53
CA GLY A 45 -6.91 11.75 -2.88
C GLY A 45 -6.15 10.43 -2.90
N LEU A 46 -5.78 9.98 -4.10
CA LEU A 46 -5.04 8.73 -4.29
C LEU A 46 -3.71 8.70 -3.51
N ASN A 47 -3.02 9.83 -3.38
CA ASN A 47 -1.78 9.89 -2.59
C ASN A 47 -2.01 9.51 -1.12
N GLY A 48 -3.10 10.00 -0.52
CA GLY A 48 -3.48 9.63 0.85
C GLY A 48 -3.94 8.17 0.97
N TYR A 49 -4.60 7.62 -0.06
CA TYR A 49 -4.93 6.20 -0.13
C TYR A 49 -3.67 5.32 -0.15
N ILE A 50 -2.67 5.66 -0.97
CA ILE A 50 -1.38 4.94 -1.05
C ILE A 50 -0.69 4.90 0.32
N ALA A 51 -0.69 6.02 1.05
CA ALA A 51 -0.13 6.08 2.39
C ALA A 51 -0.81 5.09 3.35
N VAL A 52 -2.13 4.92 3.26
CA VAL A 52 -2.87 3.93 4.05
C VAL A 52 -2.55 2.50 3.61
N MET A 53 -2.47 2.23 2.31
CA MET A 53 -2.10 0.90 1.80
C MET A 53 -0.71 0.48 2.28
N ASN A 54 0.25 1.41 2.34
CA ASN A 54 1.58 1.15 2.88
C ASN A 54 1.53 0.78 4.38
N LYS A 55 0.66 1.44 5.18
CA LYS A 55 0.45 1.09 6.60
C LYS A 55 -0.21 -0.29 6.75
N MET A 56 -1.19 -0.58 5.92
CA MET A 56 -1.91 -1.86 5.94
C MET A 56 -0.99 -3.03 5.55
N LYS A 57 -0.17 -2.86 4.50
CA LYS A 57 0.87 -3.83 4.11
C LYS A 57 1.82 -4.11 5.26
N ARG A 58 2.34 -3.07 5.92
CA ARG A 58 3.24 -3.23 7.08
C ARG A 58 2.56 -3.94 8.27
N GLY A 59 1.28 -3.70 8.50
CA GLY A 59 0.54 -4.40 9.56
C GLY A 59 0.42 -5.89 9.26
N SER A 60 0.08 -6.23 8.01
CA SER A 60 0.06 -7.62 7.53
C SER A 60 1.44 -8.31 7.60
N GLU A 61 2.53 -7.60 7.29
CA GLU A 61 3.91 -8.10 7.49
C GLU A 61 4.22 -8.46 8.94
N GLN A 62 3.65 -7.70 9.87
CA GLN A 62 3.81 -7.87 11.32
C GLN A 62 2.85 -8.88 11.93
N ASP A 63 2.19 -9.69 11.10
CA ASP A 63 1.24 -10.72 11.52
C ASP A 63 -0.07 -10.19 12.16
N ASP A 64 -0.50 -8.97 11.82
CA ASP A 64 -1.78 -8.44 12.30
C ASP A 64 -2.98 -9.00 11.53
N PRO A 65 -3.86 -9.81 12.16
CA PRO A 65 -4.99 -10.42 11.49
C PRO A 65 -6.05 -9.39 11.04
N TYR A 66 -6.18 -8.23 11.73
CA TYR A 66 -7.07 -7.17 11.28
C TYR A 66 -6.54 -6.48 10.02
N SER A 67 -5.22 -6.36 9.89
CA SER A 67 -4.60 -5.84 8.67
C SER A 67 -4.88 -6.74 7.48
N ASP A 68 -4.77 -8.06 7.65
CA ASP A 68 -5.13 -9.03 6.61
C ASP A 68 -6.63 -8.96 6.24
N TRP A 69 -7.50 -8.81 7.24
CA TRP A 69 -8.94 -8.64 7.01
C TRP A 69 -9.25 -7.39 6.19
N TRP A 70 -8.60 -6.26 6.52
CA TRP A 70 -8.77 -5.03 5.76
C TRP A 70 -8.22 -5.12 4.34
N MET A 71 -7.11 -5.85 4.11
CA MET A 71 -6.60 -6.08 2.75
C MET A 71 -7.63 -6.81 1.88
N LEU A 72 -8.32 -7.82 2.42
CA LEU A 72 -9.39 -8.54 1.71
C LEU A 72 -10.55 -7.62 1.33
N ARG A 73 -11.02 -6.78 2.27
CA ARG A 73 -12.11 -5.80 2.00
C ARG A 73 -11.72 -4.78 0.94
N ILE A 74 -10.46 -4.34 0.94
CA ILE A 74 -9.96 -3.41 -0.08
C ILE A 74 -9.82 -4.10 -1.43
N GLU A 75 -9.38 -5.35 -1.47
CA GLU A 75 -9.33 -6.14 -2.70
C GLU A 75 -10.71 -6.27 -3.34
N GLU A 76 -11.73 -6.63 -2.55
CA GLU A 76 -13.12 -6.69 -3.02
C GLU A 76 -13.62 -5.32 -3.53
N LYS A 77 -13.33 -4.24 -2.79
CA LYS A 77 -13.74 -2.89 -3.20
C LYS A 77 -13.02 -2.43 -4.48
N LEU A 78 -11.76 -2.82 -4.67
CA LEU A 78 -11.01 -2.55 -5.91
C LEU A 78 -11.67 -3.25 -7.09
N ASP A 79 -12.05 -4.53 -6.95
CA ASP A 79 -12.72 -5.29 -8.00
C ASP A 79 -14.09 -4.70 -8.34
N GLN A 80 -14.85 -4.24 -7.34
CA GLN A 80 -16.10 -3.52 -7.56
C GLN A 80 -15.88 -2.19 -8.31
N THR A 81 -14.91 -1.38 -7.88
CA THR A 81 -14.59 -0.10 -8.55
C THR A 81 -14.11 -0.33 -9.99
N LYS A 82 -13.32 -1.38 -10.22
CA LYS A 82 -12.88 -1.79 -11.56
C LYS A 82 -14.06 -2.12 -12.46
N THR A 83 -15.00 -2.94 -11.97
CA THR A 83 -16.21 -3.32 -12.71
C THR A 83 -17.05 -2.09 -13.08
N THR A 84 -17.22 -1.14 -12.14
CA THR A 84 -17.94 0.12 -12.41
C THR A 84 -17.25 0.95 -13.50
N LEU A 85 -15.92 1.13 -13.43
CA LEU A 85 -15.18 1.87 -14.45
C LEU A 85 -15.19 1.17 -15.82
N GLN A 86 -15.18 -0.17 -15.86
CA GLN A 86 -15.30 -0.93 -17.09
C GLN A 86 -16.67 -0.73 -17.75
N SER A 87 -17.76 -0.84 -17.00
CA SER A 87 -19.11 -0.57 -17.53
C SER A 87 -19.25 0.87 -18.03
N LEU A 88 -18.67 1.84 -17.31
CA LEU A 88 -18.65 3.23 -17.76
C LEU A 88 -17.86 3.42 -19.05
N ARG A 89 -16.72 2.72 -19.19
CA ARG A 89 -15.92 2.74 -20.42
C ARG A 89 -16.72 2.20 -21.61
N GLU A 90 -17.41 1.09 -21.44
CA GLU A 90 -18.25 0.49 -22.49
C GLU A 90 -19.37 1.44 -22.92
N GLN A 91 -20.04 2.12 -21.97
CA GLN A 91 -21.06 3.13 -22.27
C GLN A 91 -20.48 4.31 -23.08
N VAL A 92 -19.28 4.77 -22.73
CA VAL A 92 -18.59 5.86 -23.43
C VAL A 92 -18.16 5.45 -24.83
N ASP A 93 -17.61 4.24 -24.98
CA ASP A 93 -17.22 3.68 -26.28
C ASP A 93 -18.44 3.49 -27.19
N GLN A 94 -19.58 3.07 -26.63
CA GLN A 94 -20.85 2.99 -27.36
C GLN A 94 -21.35 4.36 -27.83
N ALA A 95 -21.21 5.41 -27.01
CA ALA A 95 -21.56 6.77 -27.43
C ALA A 95 -20.65 7.28 -28.56
N LEU A 96 -19.34 7.00 -28.47
CA LEU A 96 -18.36 7.33 -29.50
C LEU A 96 -18.58 6.58 -30.82
N ALA A 97 -19.22 5.40 -30.80
CA ALA A 97 -19.58 4.67 -32.02
C ALA A 97 -20.65 5.39 -32.87
N GLY A 98 -21.32 6.43 -32.35
CA GLY A 98 -22.28 7.24 -33.09
C GLY A 98 -21.66 8.23 -34.09
N VAL A 99 -20.33 8.29 -34.19
CA VAL A 99 -19.63 9.19 -35.12
C VAL A 99 -19.88 8.75 -36.57
N PRO A 100 -20.27 9.68 -37.47
CA PRO A 100 -20.40 9.38 -38.90
C PRO A 100 -19.10 8.83 -39.48
N ALA A 101 -19.18 7.82 -40.35
CA ALA A 101 -18.01 7.18 -40.96
C ALA A 101 -17.10 8.14 -41.77
N ALA A 102 -17.60 9.32 -42.15
CA ALA A 102 -16.83 10.37 -42.79
C ALA A 102 -15.87 11.11 -41.84
N LEU A 103 -16.00 10.93 -40.52
CA LEU A 103 -15.18 11.56 -39.49
C LEU A 103 -14.31 10.52 -38.78
N SER A 104 -13.05 10.85 -38.56
CA SER A 104 -12.12 10.08 -37.73
C SER A 104 -11.79 10.89 -36.47
N LEU A 105 -12.17 10.37 -35.30
CA LEU A 105 -11.81 10.99 -34.03
C LEU A 105 -10.47 10.46 -33.52
N GLY A 106 -9.50 11.34 -33.32
CA GLY A 106 -8.22 11.01 -32.69
C GLY A 106 -8.29 11.00 -31.16
N GLU A 107 -7.17 10.72 -30.51
CA GLU A 107 -7.08 10.77 -29.04
C GLU A 107 -7.17 12.21 -28.51
N ASN A 108 -7.99 12.44 -27.50
CA ASN A 108 -8.14 13.75 -26.85
C ASN A 108 -7.08 13.99 -25.78
N LEU A 109 -5.82 14.12 -26.19
CA LEU A 109 -4.70 14.30 -25.27
C LEU A 109 -4.54 15.78 -24.87
N ASN A 110 -4.28 16.01 -23.58
CA ASN A 110 -3.85 17.32 -23.11
C ASN A 110 -2.47 17.68 -23.67
N VAL A 111 -2.32 18.90 -24.19
CA VAL A 111 -1.08 19.46 -24.73
C VAL A 111 0.00 19.60 -23.65
N GLN A 112 -0.38 19.77 -22.38
CA GLN A 112 0.52 19.85 -21.24
C GLN A 112 0.03 18.94 -20.11
N PRO A 113 0.22 17.62 -20.24
CA PRO A 113 -0.24 16.68 -19.23
C PRO A 113 0.64 16.76 -17.98
N VAL A 114 0.05 16.47 -16.82
CA VAL A 114 0.76 16.46 -15.54
C VAL A 114 1.48 15.13 -15.37
N LYS A 115 2.80 15.16 -15.16
CA LYS A 115 3.61 13.99 -14.81
C LYS A 115 3.84 13.94 -13.30
N LEU A 116 3.40 12.86 -12.67
CA LEU A 116 3.42 12.67 -11.22
C LEU A 116 4.36 11.50 -10.88
N PRO A 117 5.39 11.69 -10.05
CA PRO A 117 6.23 10.58 -9.62
C PRO A 117 5.43 9.63 -8.71
N LEU A 118 5.64 8.33 -8.89
CA LEU A 118 4.96 7.28 -8.12
C LEU A 118 5.91 6.67 -7.09
N PHE A 119 5.50 6.76 -5.82
CA PHE A 119 6.18 6.11 -4.69
C PHE A 119 5.22 5.14 -3.99
N VAL A 120 4.99 3.99 -4.63
CA VAL A 120 4.02 2.99 -4.17
C VAL A 120 4.75 1.72 -3.76
N ASN A 121 4.56 1.29 -2.51
CA ASN A 121 5.22 0.09 -1.97
C ASN A 121 4.26 -1.08 -1.77
N ALA A 122 2.95 -0.83 -1.88
CA ALA A 122 1.90 -1.84 -1.74
C ALA A 122 1.17 -2.06 -3.07
N GLN A 123 1.00 -3.33 -3.44
CA GLN A 123 0.37 -3.74 -4.70
C GLN A 123 -1.08 -3.26 -4.79
N LEU A 124 -1.83 -3.27 -3.69
CA LEU A 124 -3.18 -2.68 -3.64
C LEU A 124 -3.17 -1.16 -3.91
N GLY A 125 -2.08 -0.47 -3.58
CA GLY A 125 -1.84 0.92 -3.96
C GLY A 125 -1.69 1.08 -5.47
N PHE A 126 -0.95 0.18 -6.12
CA PHE A 126 -0.78 0.19 -7.58
C PHE A 126 -2.08 -0.13 -8.32
N ALA A 127 -2.89 -1.05 -7.80
CA ALA A 127 -4.21 -1.34 -8.38
C ALA A 127 -5.06 -0.06 -8.48
N ALA A 128 -5.07 0.78 -7.43
CA ALA A 128 -5.78 2.06 -7.47
C ALA A 128 -5.16 3.10 -8.42
N VAL A 129 -3.84 3.05 -8.65
CA VAL A 129 -3.18 3.87 -9.68
C VAL A 129 -3.68 3.49 -11.08
N TYR A 130 -3.81 2.20 -11.37
CA TYR A 130 -4.36 1.74 -12.65
C TYR A 130 -5.80 2.22 -12.85
N LEU A 131 -6.65 2.12 -11.81
CA LEU A 131 -8.03 2.60 -11.88
C LEU A 131 -8.12 4.13 -12.10
N LEU A 132 -7.20 4.91 -11.54
CA LEU A 132 -7.13 6.35 -11.82
C LEU A 132 -6.71 6.64 -13.27
N ALA A 133 -5.77 5.87 -13.83
CA ALA A 133 -5.37 5.99 -15.22
C ALA A 133 -6.53 5.63 -16.17
N ASP A 134 -7.27 4.56 -15.87
CA ASP A 134 -8.48 4.17 -16.61
C ASP A 134 -9.54 5.27 -16.56
N TYR A 135 -9.76 5.86 -15.38
CA TYR A 135 -10.68 6.99 -15.24
C TYR A 135 -10.22 8.24 -16.04
N ASP A 136 -8.91 8.53 -16.08
CA ASP A 136 -8.39 9.62 -16.91
C ASP A 136 -8.66 9.40 -18.40
N ASP A 137 -8.54 8.16 -18.88
CA ASP A 137 -8.91 7.78 -20.26
C ASP A 137 -10.40 7.96 -20.53
N ILE A 138 -11.25 7.46 -19.64
CA ILE A 138 -12.71 7.62 -19.73
C ILE A 138 -13.08 9.12 -19.77
N ALA A 139 -12.47 9.93 -18.91
CA ALA A 139 -12.73 11.36 -18.85
C ALA A 139 -12.34 12.08 -20.16
N ARG A 140 -11.22 11.72 -20.80
CA ARG A 140 -10.84 12.27 -22.11
C ARG A 140 -11.88 11.92 -23.18
N LYS A 141 -12.28 10.65 -23.25
CA LYS A 141 -13.28 10.17 -24.22
C LYS A 141 -14.65 10.84 -24.03
N LEU A 142 -15.04 11.04 -22.77
CA LEU A 142 -16.26 11.76 -22.40
C LEU A 142 -16.25 13.23 -22.86
N ILE A 143 -15.15 13.94 -22.60
CA ILE A 143 -14.99 15.34 -23.02
C ILE A 143 -15.02 15.44 -24.55
N LEU A 144 -14.37 14.50 -25.24
CA LEU A 144 -14.41 14.41 -26.70
C LEU A 144 -15.82 14.17 -27.22
N ALA A 145 -16.53 13.17 -26.70
CA ALA A 145 -17.90 12.85 -27.10
C ALA A 145 -18.85 14.05 -26.93
N HIS A 146 -18.68 14.80 -25.84
CA HIS A 146 -19.45 16.03 -25.62
C HIS A 146 -19.08 17.13 -26.62
N HIS A 147 -17.79 17.37 -26.86
CA HIS A 147 -17.32 18.35 -27.82
C HIS A 147 -17.78 18.04 -29.25
N THR A 148 -17.96 16.77 -29.60
CA THR A 148 -18.45 16.31 -30.90
C THR A 148 -19.97 16.12 -30.94
N ALA A 149 -20.71 16.66 -29.96
CA ALA A 149 -22.17 16.62 -29.90
C ALA A 149 -22.80 15.21 -29.88
N LEU A 150 -22.07 14.18 -29.44
CA LEU A 150 -22.59 12.82 -29.29
C LEU A 150 -23.35 12.64 -27.96
N ILE A 151 -23.00 13.43 -26.96
CA ILE A 151 -23.66 13.46 -25.66
C ILE A 151 -23.95 14.89 -25.20
N ASP A 152 -25.01 15.04 -24.42
CA ASP A 152 -25.37 16.32 -23.82
C ASP A 152 -24.55 16.60 -22.55
N ARG A 153 -24.70 17.83 -22.04
CA ARG A 153 -23.99 18.29 -20.84
C ARG A 153 -24.35 17.47 -19.60
N SER A 154 -25.62 17.08 -19.47
CA SER A 154 -26.09 16.34 -18.30
C SER A 154 -25.50 14.93 -18.24
N THR A 155 -25.40 14.25 -19.39
CA THR A 155 -24.76 12.93 -19.50
C THR A 155 -23.27 13.01 -19.18
N LEU A 156 -22.57 14.02 -19.71
CA LEU A 156 -21.15 14.26 -19.40
C LEU A 156 -20.93 14.36 -17.89
N GLU A 157 -21.68 15.23 -17.21
CA GLU A 157 -21.53 15.46 -15.78
C GLU A 157 -21.87 14.23 -14.95
N ARG A 158 -22.95 13.51 -15.30
CA ARG A 158 -23.35 12.28 -14.63
C ARG A 158 -22.26 11.22 -14.71
N TRP A 159 -21.76 10.92 -15.90
CA TRP A 159 -20.76 9.87 -16.12
C TRP A 159 -19.39 10.23 -15.51
N LEU A 160 -18.96 11.49 -15.58
CA LEU A 160 -17.76 11.94 -14.86
C LEU A 160 -17.91 11.78 -13.34
N ASN A 161 -19.08 12.15 -12.80
CA ASN A 161 -19.33 12.03 -11.36
C ASN A 161 -19.41 10.58 -10.90
N GLU A 162 -19.97 9.68 -11.71
CA GLU A 162 -20.05 8.24 -11.42
C GLU A 162 -18.65 7.62 -11.27
N GLY A 163 -17.77 7.82 -12.26
CA GLY A 163 -16.39 7.31 -12.20
C GLY A 163 -15.59 7.93 -11.04
N ALA A 164 -15.76 9.23 -10.81
CA ALA A 164 -15.09 9.91 -9.71
C ALA A 164 -15.62 9.46 -8.33
N HIS A 165 -16.92 9.15 -8.22
CA HIS A 165 -17.51 8.61 -7.01
C HIS A 165 -16.99 7.21 -6.71
N ALA A 166 -16.88 6.34 -7.72
CA ALA A 166 -16.36 4.98 -7.56
C ALA A 166 -14.93 4.96 -6.95
N LEU A 167 -14.06 5.86 -7.43
CA LEU A 167 -12.70 6.04 -6.88
C LEU A 167 -12.71 6.64 -5.46
N ARG A 168 -13.50 7.70 -5.23
CA ARG A 168 -13.57 8.33 -3.89
C ARG A 168 -14.16 7.41 -2.84
N SER A 169 -15.14 6.59 -3.20
CA SER A 169 -15.75 5.57 -2.33
C SER A 169 -14.71 4.54 -1.89
N LEU A 170 -13.86 4.07 -2.82
CA LEU A 170 -12.72 3.20 -2.51
C LEU A 170 -11.75 3.87 -1.53
N PHE A 171 -11.38 5.13 -1.77
CA PHE A 171 -10.43 5.85 -0.92
C PHE A 171 -10.99 6.08 0.48
N SER A 172 -12.27 6.43 0.58
CA SER A 172 -12.98 6.63 1.83
C SER A 172 -13.04 5.34 2.66
N LEU A 173 -13.29 4.18 2.04
CA LEU A 173 -13.27 2.89 2.73
C LEU A 173 -11.91 2.63 3.38
N ALA A 174 -10.81 2.86 2.65
CA ALA A 174 -9.47 2.66 3.18
C ALA A 174 -9.17 3.54 4.41
N GLN A 175 -9.70 4.77 4.46
CA GLN A 175 -9.48 5.67 5.60
C GLN A 175 -10.03 5.15 6.93
N GLN A 176 -10.92 4.15 6.90
CA GLN A 176 -11.45 3.52 8.11
C GLN A 176 -10.46 2.51 8.74
N TYR A 177 -9.43 2.08 8.00
CA TYR A 177 -8.41 1.17 8.51
C TYR A 177 -7.68 1.74 9.74
N ARG A 178 -7.51 0.89 10.74
CA ARG A 178 -6.71 1.16 11.94
C ARG A 178 -5.88 -0.09 12.23
N TYR A 179 -4.60 0.12 12.48
CA TYR A 179 -3.68 -0.95 12.87
C TYR A 179 -4.03 -1.44 14.28
N SER A 180 -4.13 -2.75 14.48
CA SER A 180 -4.49 -3.32 15.77
C SER A 180 -3.27 -3.45 16.69
N GLY A 181 -2.09 -3.73 16.13
CA GLY A 181 -0.88 -4.03 16.87
C GLY A 181 -0.83 -5.41 17.52
N CYS A 182 -1.87 -6.23 17.34
CA CYS A 182 -1.91 -7.60 17.83
C CYS A 182 -1.43 -8.58 16.76
N THR A 183 -0.78 -9.65 17.19
CA THR A 183 -0.33 -10.78 16.37
C THR A 183 -1.27 -11.97 16.53
N ARG A 184 -1.20 -12.97 15.65
CA ARG A 184 -2.02 -14.19 15.80
C ARG A 184 -1.71 -14.96 17.08
N ASP A 185 -0.46 -14.92 17.53
CA ASP A 185 -0.02 -15.51 18.79
C ASP A 185 -0.73 -14.87 20.01
N ASP A 186 -1.03 -13.57 19.95
CA ASP A 186 -1.78 -12.87 21.01
C ASP A 186 -3.19 -13.43 21.16
N PHE A 187 -3.85 -13.75 20.04
CA PHE A 187 -5.18 -14.36 20.02
C PHE A 187 -5.15 -15.83 20.45
N ALA A 188 -4.12 -16.58 20.05
CA ALA A 188 -3.91 -17.95 20.51
C ALA A 188 -3.70 -18.01 22.04
N ALA A 189 -2.93 -17.06 22.58
CA ALA A 189 -2.68 -16.92 24.01
C ALA A 189 -3.84 -16.25 24.80
N LYS A 190 -4.86 -15.74 24.12
CA LYS A 190 -6.02 -15.02 24.71
C LYS A 190 -5.59 -13.89 25.66
N ASN A 191 -4.55 -13.15 25.29
CA ASN A 191 -3.96 -12.15 26.18
C ASN A 191 -4.82 -10.87 26.26
N ALA A 192 -4.37 -9.92 27.10
CA ALA A 192 -5.08 -8.65 27.29
C ALA A 192 -5.15 -7.80 26.00
N ALA A 193 -4.12 -7.85 25.16
CA ALA A 193 -4.09 -7.12 23.89
C ALA A 193 -5.15 -7.65 22.90
N ALA A 194 -5.26 -8.97 22.76
CA ALA A 194 -6.27 -9.61 21.94
C ALA A 194 -7.70 -9.28 22.40
N ARG A 195 -7.97 -9.28 23.71
CA ARG A 195 -9.27 -8.87 24.26
C ARG A 195 -9.60 -7.41 23.95
N ALA A 196 -8.65 -6.51 24.17
CA ALA A 196 -8.83 -5.09 23.86
C ALA A 196 -9.05 -4.84 22.35
N ALA A 197 -8.38 -5.61 21.49
CA ALA A 197 -8.58 -5.54 20.05
C ALA A 197 -9.98 -6.01 19.63
N LEU A 198 -10.49 -7.11 20.22
CA LEU A 198 -11.85 -7.59 19.98
C LEU A 198 -12.91 -6.55 20.39
N GLU A 199 -12.76 -5.92 21.56
CA GLU A 199 -13.67 -4.86 22.00
C GLU A 199 -13.67 -3.64 21.06
N LYS A 200 -12.51 -3.30 20.49
CA LYS A 200 -12.34 -2.11 19.65
C LYS A 200 -12.70 -2.32 18.18
N PHE A 201 -12.37 -3.48 17.63
CA PHE A 201 -12.45 -3.74 16.19
C PHE A 201 -13.48 -4.80 15.82
N GLY A 202 -14.04 -5.51 16.81
CA GLY A 202 -14.98 -6.60 16.61
C GLY A 202 -14.32 -7.93 16.29
N GLU A 203 -15.16 -8.96 16.16
CA GLU A 203 -14.71 -10.32 15.85
C GLU A 203 -14.25 -10.46 14.39
N LEU A 204 -13.29 -11.36 14.16
CA LEU A 204 -12.78 -11.71 12.85
C LEU A 204 -13.25 -13.10 12.43
N PRO A 205 -13.46 -13.35 11.13
CA PRO A 205 -13.61 -14.70 10.61
C PRO A 205 -12.43 -15.60 11.02
N GLN A 206 -12.73 -16.84 11.41
CA GLN A 206 -11.74 -17.76 11.96
C GLN A 206 -10.61 -18.09 10.96
N ASP A 207 -10.95 -18.25 9.69
CA ASP A 207 -10.00 -18.47 8.59
C ASP A 207 -8.99 -17.33 8.41
N VAL A 208 -9.38 -16.08 8.71
CA VAL A 208 -8.50 -14.92 8.69
C VAL A 208 -7.65 -14.85 9.95
N LEU A 209 -8.25 -15.15 11.11
CA LEU A 209 -7.54 -15.20 12.40
C LEU A 209 -6.43 -16.27 12.38
N GLU A 210 -6.70 -17.43 11.80
CA GLU A 210 -5.74 -18.52 11.61
C GLU A 210 -4.75 -18.27 10.46
N GLY A 211 -4.98 -17.23 9.65
CA GLY A 211 -4.12 -16.87 8.53
C GLY A 211 -4.26 -17.78 7.30
N MET A 212 -5.28 -18.64 7.26
CA MET A 212 -5.62 -19.47 6.10
C MET A 212 -6.13 -18.62 4.94
N ARG A 213 -6.89 -17.56 5.25
CA ARG A 213 -7.41 -16.61 4.26
C ARG A 213 -6.72 -15.26 4.41
N ARG A 214 -5.93 -14.91 3.39
CA ARG A 214 -5.23 -13.62 3.27
C ARG A 214 -5.40 -13.09 1.84
N SER A 215 -5.24 -11.79 1.65
CA SER A 215 -5.23 -11.21 0.29
C SER A 215 -4.15 -11.87 -0.57
N LYS A 216 -4.40 -12.00 -1.87
CA LYS A 216 -3.38 -12.47 -2.83
C LYS A 216 -2.15 -11.57 -2.90
N PHE A 217 -2.27 -10.34 -2.38
CA PHE A 217 -1.21 -9.35 -2.28
C PHE A 217 -0.67 -9.20 -0.85
N ALA A 218 -1.11 -10.04 0.08
CA ALA A 218 -0.60 -10.03 1.45
C ALA A 218 0.89 -10.44 1.45
N PRO A 219 1.77 -9.65 2.07
CA PRO A 219 3.18 -9.98 2.18
C PRO A 219 3.39 -11.21 3.08
N PRO A 220 4.55 -11.89 2.96
CA PRO A 220 4.90 -12.97 3.88
C PRO A 220 5.00 -12.43 5.31
N ILE A 221 4.56 -13.24 6.27
CA ILE A 221 4.60 -12.89 7.69
C ILE A 221 6.05 -12.92 8.17
N ALA A 222 6.52 -11.83 8.77
CA ALA A 222 7.87 -11.76 9.32
C ALA A 222 7.96 -12.59 10.61
N ARG A 223 8.54 -13.79 10.54
CA ARG A 223 8.82 -14.60 11.74
C ARG A 223 9.99 -13.98 12.52
N ARG A 224 9.70 -13.11 13.50
CA ARG A 224 10.70 -12.52 14.40
C ARG A 224 11.57 -13.54 15.17
N GLY A 225 11.12 -14.80 15.28
CA GLY A 225 11.76 -15.82 16.11
C GLY A 225 12.97 -16.58 15.53
N LEU A 226 13.33 -16.42 14.26
CA LEU A 226 14.49 -17.14 13.68
C LEU A 226 15.74 -16.28 13.51
N GLN A 227 15.61 -14.95 13.40
CA GLN A 227 16.78 -14.05 13.27
C GLN A 227 17.54 -13.85 14.59
N GLN A 228 16.84 -13.75 15.74
CA GLN A 228 17.54 -13.57 17.02
C GLN A 228 18.31 -14.82 17.49
N ARG A 229 17.92 -16.02 17.04
CA ARG A 229 18.61 -17.26 17.42
C ARG A 229 19.90 -17.51 16.63
N GLY A 230 20.04 -16.92 15.44
CA GLY A 230 21.27 -16.97 14.64
C GLY A 230 22.38 -16.09 15.22
N ASP A 231 22.03 -14.89 15.70
CA ASP A 231 23.00 -13.95 16.26
C ASP A 231 23.46 -14.33 17.66
N SER A 232 22.59 -14.93 18.49
CA SER A 232 23.00 -15.41 19.82
C SER A 232 23.78 -16.72 19.79
N ALA A 233 23.60 -17.58 18.77
CA ALA A 233 24.37 -18.82 18.63
C ALA A 233 25.79 -18.58 18.10
N ALA A 234 26.03 -17.46 17.40
CA ALA A 234 27.36 -17.07 16.92
C ALA A 234 28.26 -16.45 18.01
N ALA A 235 27.70 -16.09 19.18
CA ALA A 235 28.41 -15.41 20.26
C ALA A 235 28.91 -16.33 21.40
N ALA A 236 28.69 -17.64 21.32
CA ALA A 236 29.10 -18.60 22.36
C ALA A 236 30.22 -19.53 21.86
N ALA A 237 31.44 -18.99 21.74
CA ALA A 237 32.66 -19.81 21.73
C ALA A 237 33.09 -20.11 23.18
N PRO A 238 33.61 -21.31 23.50
CA PRO A 238 33.91 -21.71 24.88
C PRO A 238 35.20 -21.05 25.41
N PRO A 239 35.37 -20.93 26.74
CA PRO A 239 36.57 -20.35 27.32
C PRO A 239 37.74 -21.35 27.26
N THR A 240 38.84 -20.95 26.64
CA THR A 240 40.13 -21.65 26.74
C THR A 240 40.77 -21.35 28.09
N ASN A 241 41.11 -22.40 28.81
CA ASN A 241 41.69 -22.41 30.14
C ASN A 241 43.18 -22.79 30.02
N GLU A 242 44.09 -21.87 30.32
CA GLU A 242 45.51 -22.18 30.60
C GLU A 242 46.02 -21.26 31.74
N GLY A 243 46.28 -21.86 32.90
CA GLY A 243 47.27 -21.36 33.88
C GLY A 243 48.67 -21.89 33.48
N THR A 244 49.80 -21.47 34.01
CA THR A 244 50.17 -20.85 35.30
C THR A 244 51.66 -20.43 35.23
N ALA A 245 52.10 -19.59 36.19
CA ALA A 245 53.46 -19.38 36.71
C ALA A 245 54.22 -18.14 36.16
N ALA A 246 54.87 -17.27 36.95
CA ALA A 246 55.11 -17.18 38.40
C ALA A 246 55.46 -15.72 38.79
N ASP A 247 55.21 -15.41 40.06
CA ASP A 247 55.55 -14.23 40.90
C ASP A 247 57.09 -14.05 41.10
N PRO A 248 57.66 -13.06 41.86
CA PRO A 248 57.02 -12.09 42.78
C PRO A 248 57.59 -10.64 42.89
N ALA A 249 56.82 -9.83 43.63
CA ALA A 249 57.20 -8.78 44.61
C ALA A 249 57.84 -7.43 44.17
N GLU A 250 57.18 -6.33 44.52
CA GLU A 250 57.64 -5.41 45.60
C GLU A 250 56.54 -4.40 46.02
N ALA A 251 56.64 -3.96 47.28
CA ALA A 251 55.61 -3.25 48.06
C ALA A 251 55.83 -1.72 48.15
N SER A 252 54.75 -0.97 48.43
CA SER A 252 54.73 0.37 49.10
C SER A 252 53.34 1.01 48.92
N THR A 253 52.38 0.88 49.85
CA THR A 253 52.07 1.76 51.02
C THR A 253 51.49 3.15 50.73
N GLY A 254 50.32 3.41 51.33
CA GLY A 254 49.76 4.72 51.74
C GLY A 254 48.84 5.41 50.72
N GLU A 255 47.67 6.01 51.02
CA GLU A 255 46.94 6.36 52.25
C GLU A 255 45.47 6.68 51.85
N ASP A 256 44.51 6.33 52.72
CA ASP A 256 43.34 7.10 53.25
C ASP A 256 42.93 8.44 52.57
N GLU A 257 41.72 8.99 52.67
CA GLU A 257 40.38 8.67 53.17
C GLU A 257 39.51 9.90 52.76
N GLN A 258 38.20 9.76 52.89
CA GLN A 258 37.12 10.69 52.54
C GLN A 258 37.22 12.10 53.16
N ALA A 259 36.79 13.11 52.40
CA ALA A 259 35.86 14.18 52.82
C ALA A 259 35.40 15.01 51.61
#